data_AF-A0A3D3F6S1-F1
#
_entry.id   AF-A0A3D3F6S1-F1
#
_cell.length_a   1.000
_cell.length_b   1.000
_cell.length_c   1.000
_cell.angle_alpha   90.00
_cell.angle_beta   90.00
_cell.angle_gamma   90.00
#
_symmetry.space_group_name_H-M   'P 1'
#
loop_
_entity.id
_entity.type
_entity.pdbx_description
1 polymer ?
#
loop_
_entity_poly.entity_id
_entity_poly.type
_entity_poly.pdbx_seq_one_letter_code
_entity_poly.pdbx_strand_id
1 'polypeptide(L)'
;MITLFLIVLTAVISIAAFQDRRLVDKMIFYPPAVRQGEWYRLFSYGFLHADYAHLIFNMFTLYFFGEDIERTYRAALGASTGNLLYILMYVLGLVVSIL
;
A
#
# COMPACT_ATOMS: atom_id res chain seq x y z
N MET A 1 11.10 -2.27 -9.73
CA MET A 1 10.99 -0.79 -9.66
C MET A 1 9.64 -0.36 -9.11
N ILE A 2 8.58 -1.13 -9.34
CA ILE A 2 7.26 -0.83 -8.76
C ILE A 2 7.33 -0.95 -7.24
N THR A 3 7.99 -1.98 -6.72
CA THR A 3 8.18 -2.19 -5.27
C THR A 3 8.80 -0.97 -4.58
N LEU A 4 9.92 -0.46 -5.11
CA LEU A 4 10.60 0.72 -4.56
C LEU A 4 9.72 1.96 -4.62
N PHE A 5 8.96 2.15 -5.71
CA PHE A 5 8.01 3.25 -5.81
C PHE A 5 6.93 3.17 -4.72
N LEU A 6 6.34 1.98 -4.50
CA LEU A 6 5.35 1.76 -3.44
C LEU A 6 5.93 2.02 -2.04
N ILE A 7 7.17 1.62 -1.80
CA ILE A 7 7.88 1.88 -0.53
C ILE A 7 8.04 3.38 -0.31
N VAL A 8 8.60 4.11 -1.28
CA VAL A 8 8.84 5.54 -1.15
C VAL A 8 7.51 6.30 -0.97
N LEU A 9 6.50 5.97 -1.77
CA LEU A 9 5.18 6.59 -1.67
C LEU A 9 4.56 6.36 -0.29
N THR A 10 4.57 5.11 0.19
CA THR A 10 4.02 4.74 1.50
C THR A 10 4.77 5.41 2.64
N ALA A 11 6.10 5.40 2.59
CA ALA A 11 6.94 6.02 3.62
C ALA A 11 6.70 7.54 3.71
N VAL A 12 6.68 8.24 2.58
CA VAL A 12 6.44 9.70 2.54
C VAL A 12 5.08 10.05 3.14
N ILE A 13 4.03 9.35 2.73
CA ILE A 13 2.67 9.59 3.23
C ILE A 13 2.57 9.24 4.73
N SER A 14 3.11 8.10 5.16
CA SER A 14 3.09 7.71 6.57
C SER A 14 3.82 8.71 7.47
N ILE A 15 5.01 9.18 7.04
CA ILE A 15 5.79 10.16 7.82
C ILE A 15 5.03 11.48 7.94
N ALA A 16 4.40 11.95 6.86
CA ALA A 16 3.54 13.13 6.91
C ALA A 16 2.34 12.92 7.85
N ALA A 17 1.72 11.73 7.82
CA ALA A 17 0.56 11.39 8.64
C ALA A 17 0.90 11.26 10.15
N PHE A 18 2.12 10.85 10.52
CA PHE A 18 2.55 10.82 11.92
C PHE A 18 2.50 12.20 12.60
N GLN A 19 2.59 13.28 11.82
CA GLN A 19 2.58 14.65 12.32
C GLN A 19 1.24 15.37 12.07
N ASP A 20 0.34 14.80 11.27
CA ASP A 20 -0.93 15.41 10.89
C ASP A 20 -2.13 14.49 11.13
N ARG A 21 -2.82 14.71 12.26
CA ARG A 21 -4.05 13.98 12.61
C ARG A 21 -5.16 14.16 11.57
N ARG A 22 -5.25 15.32 10.92
CA ARG A 22 -6.28 15.57 9.90
C ARG A 22 -6.03 14.71 8.66
N LEU A 23 -4.76 14.48 8.31
CA LEU A 23 -4.38 13.58 7.22
C LEU A 23 -4.76 12.14 7.56
N VAL A 24 -4.50 11.69 8.78
CA VAL A 24 -4.95 10.37 9.27
C VAL A 24 -6.47 10.24 9.18
N ASP A 25 -7.22 11.20 9.74
CA ASP A 25 -8.68 11.16 9.76
C ASP A 25 -9.29 11.19 8.35
N LYS A 26 -8.61 11.80 7.37
CA LYS A 26 -9.00 11.79 5.97
C LYS A 26 -8.73 10.45 5.28
N MET A 27 -7.63 9.78 5.60
CA MET A 27 -7.17 8.60 4.84
C MET A 27 -7.53 7.26 5.48
N ILE A 28 -7.80 7.24 6.79
CA ILE A 28 -8.10 6.01 7.53
C ILE A 28 -9.37 5.35 7.03
N PHE A 29 -9.37 4.01 7.03
CA PHE A 29 -10.54 3.25 6.66
C PHE A 29 -11.66 3.46 7.69
N TYR A 30 -12.80 3.97 7.22
CA TYR A 30 -13.97 4.24 8.04
C TYR A 30 -15.25 3.85 7.28
N PRO A 31 -15.87 2.69 7.56
CA PRO A 31 -16.99 2.15 6.79
C PRO A 31 -18.18 3.11 6.61
N PRO A 32 -18.60 3.90 7.62
CA PRO A 32 -19.69 4.86 7.44
C PRO A 32 -19.39 5.92 6.37
N ALA A 33 -18.17 6.45 6.30
CA ALA A 33 -17.79 7.41 5.26
C ALA A 33 -17.67 6.75 3.89
N VAL A 34 -17.19 5.49 3.82
CA VAL A 34 -17.17 4.72 2.57
C VAL A 34 -18.57 4.56 2.01
N ARG A 35 -19.56 4.24 2.86
CA ARG A 35 -20.98 4.17 2.46
C ARG A 35 -21.56 5.51 1.99
N GLN A 36 -20.95 6.62 2.39
CA GLN A 36 -21.32 7.97 1.97
C GLN A 36 -20.55 8.45 0.73
N GLY A 37 -19.75 7.58 0.10
CA GLY A 37 -19.05 7.86 -1.16
C GLY A 37 -17.54 8.09 -1.03
N GLU A 38 -16.97 8.02 0.17
CA GLU A 38 -15.52 8.15 0.38
C GLU A 38 -14.76 6.85 0.07
N TRP A 39 -14.97 6.29 -1.13
CA TRP A 39 -14.40 5.01 -1.57
C TRP A 39 -12.87 4.99 -1.60
N TYR A 40 -12.23 6.15 -1.73
CA TYR A 40 -10.77 6.27 -1.69
C TYR A 40 -10.18 5.72 -0.37
N ARG A 41 -10.96 5.71 0.71
CA ARG A 41 -10.58 5.12 2.02
C ARG A 41 -10.40 3.61 1.99
N LEU A 42 -10.89 2.91 0.98
CA LEU A 42 -10.60 1.49 0.75
C LEU A 42 -9.15 1.23 0.34
N PHE A 43 -8.41 2.27 -0.07
CA PHE A 43 -7.03 2.14 -0.53
C PHE A 43 -6.09 3.06 0.25
N SER A 44 -6.52 4.29 0.58
CA SER A 44 -5.66 5.29 1.23
C SER A 44 -5.19 4.87 2.61
N TYR A 45 -5.96 4.01 3.30
CA TYR A 45 -5.59 3.51 4.62
C TYR A 45 -4.32 2.66 4.58
N GLY A 46 -4.01 2.03 3.44
CA GLY A 46 -2.79 1.24 3.24
C GLY A 46 -1.50 2.07 3.31
N PHE A 47 -1.60 3.40 3.22
CA PHE A 47 -0.47 4.30 3.42
C PHE A 47 -0.28 4.76 4.86
N LEU A 48 -1.18 4.39 5.78
CA LEU A 48 -1.11 4.80 7.18
C LEU A 48 -0.48 3.71 8.03
N HIS A 49 0.42 4.11 8.93
CA HIS A 49 1.02 3.24 9.94
C HIS A 49 0.82 3.85 11.33
N ALA A 50 0.96 3.04 12.38
CA ALA A 50 0.77 3.51 13.76
C ALA A 50 2.01 4.25 14.32
N ASP A 51 3.21 3.80 13.93
CA ASP A 51 4.49 4.38 14.35
C ASP A 51 5.62 3.99 13.38
N TYR A 52 6.81 4.56 13.63
CA TYR A 52 8.00 4.34 12.83
C TYR A 52 8.46 2.87 12.80
N ALA A 53 8.32 2.11 13.89
CA ALA A 53 8.76 0.71 13.91
C ALA A 53 7.86 -0.15 13.01
N HIS A 54 6.53 0.04 13.08
CA HIS A 54 5.58 -0.62 12.17
C HIS A 54 5.86 -0.25 10.71
N LEU A 55 6.10 1.03 10.42
CA LEU A 55 6.44 1.48 9.07
C LEU A 55 7.72 0.82 8.55
N ILE A 56 8.81 0.87 9.34
CA ILE A 56 10.10 0.31 8.94
C ILE A 56 9.99 -1.20 8.69
N PHE A 57 9.32 -1.93 9.59
CA PHE A 57 9.14 -3.38 9.44
C PHE A 57 8.36 -3.72 8.17
N ASN A 58 7.29 -2.99 7.87
CA ASN A 58 6.51 -3.21 6.65
C ASN A 58 7.29 -2.84 5.38
N MET A 59 8.03 -1.74 5.38
CA MET A 59 8.83 -1.35 4.21
C MET A 59 10.01 -2.31 3.98
N PHE A 60 10.63 -2.80 5.06
CA PHE A 60 11.64 -3.85 5.00
C PHE A 60 11.06 -5.13 4.39
N THR A 61 9.92 -5.59 4.91
CA THR A 61 9.22 -6.78 4.39
C THR A 61 8.83 -6.60 2.93
N LEU A 62 8.22 -5.47 2.57
CA LEU A 62 7.83 -5.16 1.20
C LEU A 62 9.04 -5.09 0.26
N TYR A 63 10.20 -4.62 0.72
CA TYR A 63 11.42 -4.61 -0.09
C TYR A 63 11.84 -6.02 -0.48
N PHE A 64 11.96 -6.95 0.48
CA PHE A 64 12.39 -8.32 0.18
C PHE A 64 11.34 -9.10 -0.61
N PHE A 65 10.12 -9.18 -0.09
CA PHE A 65 9.08 -10.00 -0.73
C PHE A 65 8.51 -9.33 -1.99
N GLY A 66 8.35 -8.01 -1.99
CA GLY A 66 7.84 -7.29 -3.15
C GLY A 66 8.80 -7.37 -4.34
N GLU A 67 10.11 -7.21 -4.14
CA GLU A 67 11.07 -7.36 -5.24
C GLU A 67 11.10 -8.79 -5.78
N ASP A 68 11.05 -9.79 -4.92
CA ASP A 68 11.05 -11.20 -5.32
C ASP A 68 9.78 -11.56 -6.13
N ILE A 69 8.61 -11.14 -5.66
CA ILE A 69 7.33 -11.33 -6.37
C ILE A 69 7.32 -10.55 -7.69
N GLU A 70 7.75 -9.27 -7.70
CA GLU A 70 7.82 -8.45 -8.93
C GLU A 70 8.71 -9.12 -9.98
N ARG A 71 9.89 -9.64 -9.58
CA ARG A 71 10.80 -10.36 -10.48
C ARG A 71 10.20 -11.67 -10.97
N THR A 72 9.59 -12.45 -10.08
CA THR A 72 8.95 -13.72 -10.41
C THR A 72 7.81 -13.55 -11.41
N TYR A 73 6.94 -12.56 -11.20
CA TYR A 73 5.82 -12.28 -12.10
C TYR A 73 6.30 -11.86 -13.48
N ARG A 74 7.31 -10.98 -13.55
CA ARG A 74 7.90 -10.54 -14.83
C ARG A 74 8.59 -11.69 -15.57
N ALA A 75 9.25 -12.59 -14.85
CA ALA A 75 9.92 -13.76 -15.43
C ALA A 75 8.92 -14.79 -15.96
N ALA A 76 7.86 -15.08 -15.20
CA ALA A 76 6.89 -16.12 -15.54
C ALA A 76 5.87 -15.69 -16.62
N LEU A 77 5.46 -14.41 -16.61
CA LEU A 77 4.30 -13.92 -17.37
C LEU A 77 4.69 -12.85 -18.40
N GLY A 78 5.98 -12.53 -18.50
CA GLY A 78 6.50 -11.42 -19.29
C GLY A 78 6.41 -10.07 -18.58
N ALA A 79 7.21 -9.09 -19.05
CA ALA A 79 7.42 -7.84 -18.33
C ALA A 79 6.12 -7.03 -18.14
N SER A 80 5.31 -6.85 -19.18
CA SER A 80 4.10 -6.02 -19.12
C SER A 80 3.00 -6.67 -18.29
N THR A 81 2.68 -7.94 -18.58
CA THR A 81 1.63 -8.68 -17.85
C THR A 81 2.03 -8.93 -16.40
N GLY A 82 3.29 -9.28 -16.14
CA GLY A 82 3.80 -9.47 -14.79
C GLY A 82 3.72 -8.19 -13.94
N ASN A 83 4.08 -7.04 -14.50
CA ASN A 83 3.93 -5.74 -13.83
C ASN A 83 2.47 -5.44 -13.47
N LEU A 84 1.54 -5.65 -14.42
CA LEU A 84 0.12 -5.40 -14.21
C LEU A 84 -0.44 -6.30 -13.10
N LEU A 85 -0.14 -7.60 -13.15
CA LEU A 85 -0.63 -8.56 -12.16
C LEU A 85 -0.02 -8.33 -10.78
N TYR A 86 1.23 -7.86 -10.69
CA TYR A 86 1.84 -7.48 -9.43
C TYR A 86 1.11 -6.28 -8.80
N ILE A 87 0.79 -5.25 -9.59
CA ILE A 87 0.01 -4.10 -9.13
C ILE A 87 -1.39 -4.53 -8.69
N LEU A 88 -2.07 -5.37 -9.49
CA LEU A 88 -3.39 -5.90 -9.14
C LEU A 88 -3.36 -6.72 -7.85
N MET A 89 -2.35 -7.58 -7.68
CA MET A 89 -2.16 -8.35 -6.45
C MET A 89 -1.99 -7.41 -5.24
N TYR A 90 -1.17 -6.37 -5.36
CA TYR A 90 -0.97 -5.40 -4.29
C TYR A 90 -2.28 -4.66 -3.93
N VAL A 91 -2.99 -4.13 -4.93
CA VAL A 91 -4.24 -3.38 -4.72
C VAL A 91 -5.36 -4.27 -4.17
N LEU A 92 -5.50 -5.50 -4.68
CA LEU A 92 -6.48 -6.45 -4.17
C LEU A 92 -6.12 -6.89 -2.74
N GLY A 93 -4.83 -7.06 -2.44
CA GLY A 93 -4.37 -7.32 -1.08
C GLY A 93 -4.85 -6.28 -0.08
N LEU A 94 -4.79 -4.99 -0.44
CA LEU A 94 -5.33 -3.90 0.38
C LEU A 94 -6.85 -4.00 0.59
N VAL A 95 -7.61 -4.44 -0.42
CA VAL A 95 -9.07 -4.57 -0.25
C VAL A 95 -9.40 -5.77 0.63
N VAL A 96 -8.71 -6.89 0.41
CA VAL A 96 -8.93 -8.14 1.15
C VAL A 96 -8.54 -8.01 2.61
N SER A 97 -7.51 -7.24 2.96
CA SER A 97 -7.08 -7.05 4.35
C SER A 97 -8.06 -6.26 5.23
N ILE A 98 -9.15 -5.73 4.66
CA ILE A 98 -10.24 -5.10 5.40
C ILE A 98 -11.26 -6.12 5.92
N LEU A 99 -11.34 -7.30 5.29
CA LEU A 99 -12.28 -8.38 5.62
C LEU A 99 -11.86 -9.14 6.89
#